data_AF-A0A1U6HJZ5-F1
#
_entry.id   AF-A0A1U6HJZ5-F1
#
_cell.length_a   1.000
_cell.length_b   1.000
_cell.length_c   1.000
_cell.angle_alpha   90.00
_cell.angle_beta   90.00
_cell.angle_gamma   90.00
#
_symmetry.space_group_name_H-M   'P 1'
#
loop_
_entity.id
_entity.type
_entity.pdbx_description
1 polymer ?
#
loop_
_entity_poly.entity_id
_entity_poly.type
_entity_poly.pdbx_seq_one_letter_code
_entity_poly.pdbx_strand_id
1 'polypeptide(L)' 'MDDFADRWYWAIGDWIGAVFGLIAFLGSWWYCVATYGYLFGFGLGWLPSIILAAIVGFASKLLWGPAVLSVAGLIALSLS' A
#
# COMPACT_ATOMS: atom_id res chain seq x y z
N MET A 1 -5.63 15.28 -21.69
CA MET A 1 -5.32 15.43 -20.26
C MET A 1 -4.32 16.56 -20.12
N ASP A 2 -4.52 17.43 -19.15
CA ASP A 2 -3.52 18.40 -18.73
C ASP A 2 -2.36 17.67 -18.03
N ASP A 3 -1.13 17.85 -18.54
CA ASP A 3 0.09 17.21 -18.02
C ASP A 3 0.31 17.44 -16.51
N PHE A 4 -0.33 18.45 -15.95
CA PHE A 4 -0.29 18.76 -14.53
C PHE A 4 -1.12 17.78 -13.69
N ALA A 5 -2.39 17.56 -14.03
CA ALA A 5 -3.23 16.61 -13.31
C ALA A 5 -2.67 15.18 -13.35
N ASP A 6 -2.14 14.75 -14.52
CA ASP A 6 -1.54 13.43 -14.65
C ASP A 6 -0.30 13.27 -13.76
N ARG A 7 0.58 14.28 -13.70
CA ARG A 7 1.75 14.25 -12.79
C ARG A 7 1.34 14.21 -11.33
N TRP A 8 0.33 15.00 -10.94
CA TRP A 8 -0.17 15.00 -9.57
C TRP A 8 -0.82 13.67 -9.19
N TYR A 9 -1.58 13.07 -10.10
CA TYR A 9 -2.19 11.77 -9.89
C TYR A 9 -1.12 10.70 -9.61
N TRP A 10 -0.10 10.62 -10.45
CA TRP A 10 0.97 9.64 -10.26
C TRP A 10 1.84 9.93 -9.03
N ALA A 11 2.13 11.19 -8.72
CA ALA A 11 2.89 11.56 -7.53
C ALA A 11 2.17 11.18 -6.23
N ILE A 12 0.86 11.42 -6.14
CA ILE A 12 0.05 11.00 -4.98
C ILE A 12 0.02 9.47 -4.88
N GLY A 13 -0.18 8.78 -6.01
CA GLY A 13 -0.13 7.33 -6.07
C GLY A 13 1.21 6.76 -5.61
N ASP A 14 2.33 7.40 -5.96
CA ASP A 14 3.67 7.00 -5.51
C ASP A 14 3.85 7.16 -4.01
N TRP A 15 3.40 8.27 -3.43
CA TRP A 15 3.45 8.50 -1.98
C TRP A 15 2.58 7.49 -1.22
N ILE A 16 1.35 7.27 -1.68
CA ILE A 16 0.43 6.29 -1.08
C ILE A 16 1.04 4.88 -1.18
N GLY A 17 1.51 4.49 -2.36
CA GLY A 17 2.15 3.20 -2.57
C GLY A 17 3.36 2.98 -1.67
N ALA A 18 4.22 4.00 -1.50
CA ALA A 18 5.37 3.93 -0.61
C ALA A 18 4.97 3.74 0.86
N VAL A 19 3.97 4.50 1.35
CA VAL A 19 3.50 4.41 2.73
C VAL A 19 2.87 3.04 3.02
N PHE A 20 1.92 2.60 2.20
CA PHE A 20 1.26 1.31 2.39
C PHE A 20 2.20 0.14 2.18
N GLY A 21 3.13 0.22 1.22
CA GLY A 21 4.19 -0.76 1.04
C GLY A 21 5.09 -0.88 2.28
N LEU A 22 5.51 0.25 2.86
CA LEU A 22 6.33 0.26 4.07
C LEU A 22 5.58 -0.32 5.29
N ILE A 23 4.29 0.01 5.45
CA ILE A 23 3.45 -0.57 6.51
C ILE A 23 3.31 -2.08 6.32
N ALA A 24 3.06 -2.56 5.10
CA ALA A 24 2.96 -3.99 4.80
C ALA A 24 4.29 -4.71 5.03
N PHE A 25 5.40 -4.08 4.68
CA PHE A 25 6.75 -4.58 4.97
C PHE A 25 6.95 -4.76 6.47
N LEU A 26 6.80 -3.69 7.25
CA LEU A 26 7.04 -3.72 8.70
C LEU A 26 6.07 -4.67 9.42
N GLY A 27 4.79 -4.67 9.04
CA GLY A 27 3.78 -5.53 9.64
C GLY A 27 4.05 -7.01 9.37
N SER A 28 4.32 -7.38 8.13
CA SER A 28 4.62 -8.78 7.78
C SER A 28 5.96 -9.24 8.32
N TRP A 29 6.97 -8.38 8.31
CA TRP A 29 8.30 -8.70 8.84
C TRP A 29 8.25 -8.92 10.34
N TRP A 30 7.54 -8.05 11.08
CA TRP A 30 7.31 -8.23 12.51
C TRP A 30 6.53 -9.52 12.80
N TYR A 31 5.52 -9.85 11.99
CA TYR A 31 4.80 -11.12 12.11
C TYR A 31 5.73 -12.33 11.91
N CYS A 32 6.63 -12.29 10.92
CA CYS A 32 7.62 -13.33 10.71
C CYS A 32 8.58 -13.47 11.91
N VAL A 33 9.05 -12.34 12.47
CA VAL A 33 9.90 -12.31 13.67
C VAL A 33 9.18 -12.94 14.87
N ALA A 34 7.91 -12.59 15.09
CA ALA A 34 7.11 -13.11 16.20
C ALA A 34 6.79 -14.61 16.07
N THR A 35 6.57 -15.10 14.84
CA THR A 35 6.11 -16.48 14.60
C THR A 35 7.26 -17.48 14.48
N TYR A 36 8.33 -17.11 13.79
CA TYR A 36 9.45 -18.02 13.45
C TYR A 36 10.72 -17.75 14.28
N GLY A 37 10.66 -16.82 15.23
CA GLY A 37 11.77 -16.45 16.11
C GLY A 37 12.86 -15.62 15.40
N TYR A 38 13.92 -15.29 16.13
CA TYR A 38 14.94 -14.34 15.66
C TYR A 38 15.70 -14.83 14.42
N LEU A 39 16.13 -16.09 14.35
CA LEU A 39 16.99 -16.55 13.24
C LEU A 39 16.26 -16.64 11.89
N PHE A 40 15.10 -17.29 11.85
CA PHE A 40 14.32 -17.45 10.63
C PHE A 40 13.41 -16.24 10.36
N GLY A 41 12.83 -15.64 11.40
CA GLY A 41 11.94 -14.50 11.26
C GLY A 41 12.66 -13.19 10.94
N PHE A 42 13.75 -12.86 11.63
CA PHE A 42 14.51 -11.62 11.37
C PHE A 42 15.37 -11.76 10.11
N GLY A 43 16.06 -12.89 9.96
CA GLY A 43 17.04 -13.12 8.90
C GLY A 43 16.45 -13.50 7.54
N LEU A 44 15.35 -14.26 7.50
CA LEU A 44 14.70 -14.69 6.24
C LEU A 44 13.32 -14.07 6.01
N GLY A 45 12.67 -13.55 7.05
CA GLY A 45 11.32 -12.95 6.94
C GLY A 45 11.26 -11.69 6.08
N TRP A 46 12.38 -10.98 5.89
CA TRP A 46 12.40 -9.78 5.04
C TRP A 46 12.15 -10.10 3.56
N LEU A 47 12.56 -11.28 3.07
CA LEU A 47 12.35 -11.70 1.68
C LEU A 47 10.86 -11.76 1.28
N PRO A 48 10.00 -12.55 1.97
CA PRO A 48 8.57 -12.54 1.68
C PRO A 48 7.93 -11.19 2.00
N SER A 49 8.42 -10.44 2.99
CA SER A 49 7.93 -9.10 3.32
C SER A 49 8.18 -8.07 2.22
N ILE A 50 9.33 -8.09 1.54
CA ILE A 50 9.59 -7.20 0.40
C ILE A 50 8.66 -7.52 -0.76
N ILE A 51 8.43 -8.80 -1.05
CA ILE A 51 7.52 -9.22 -2.13
C ILE A 51 6.11 -8.71 -1.83
N LEU A 52 5.64 -8.90 -0.58
CA LEU A 52 4.34 -8.39 -0.15
C LEU A 52 4.27 -6.86 -0.24
N ALA A 53 5.31 -6.17 0.23
CA ALA A 53 5.39 -4.71 0.18
C ALA A 53 5.35 -4.16 -1.25
N ALA A 54 6.02 -4.82 -2.20
CA ALA A 54 5.99 -4.44 -3.61
C ALA A 54 4.60 -4.62 -4.22
N ILE A 55 3.92 -5.74 -3.93
CA ILE A 55 2.56 -6.01 -4.41
C ILE A 55 1.58 -4.98 -3.82
N VAL A 56 1.64 -4.76 -2.51
CA VAL A 56 0.76 -3.80 -1.82
C VAL A 56 1.03 -2.39 -2.31
N GLY A 57 2.30 -1.97 -2.41
CA GLY A 57 2.65 -0.65 -2.89
C GLY A 57 2.18 -0.39 -4.33
N PHE A 58 2.35 -1.38 -5.22
CA PHE A 58 1.87 -1.28 -6.59
C PHE A 58 0.34 -1.25 -6.68
N ALA A 59 -0.34 -2.10 -5.91
CA ALA A 59 -1.80 -2.12 -5.85
C ALA A 59 -2.34 -0.78 -5.31
N SER A 60 -1.80 -0.27 -4.21
CA SER A 60 -2.20 1.01 -3.62
C SER A 60 -1.94 2.19 -4.56
N LYS A 61 -0.84 2.18 -5.33
CA LYS A 61 -0.55 3.18 -6.36
C LYS A 61 -1.58 3.21 -7.49
N LEU A 62 -2.18 2.07 -7.84
CA LEU A 62 -3.16 2.00 -8.92
C LEU A 62 -4.59 2.24 -8.42
N LEU A 63 -4.94 1.70 -7.25
CA LEU A 63 -6.31 1.67 -6.74
C LEU A 63 -6.73 2.93 -6.00
N TRP A 64 -5.82 3.85 -5.65
CA TRP A 64 -6.21 5.03 -4.85
C TRP A 64 -7.28 5.90 -5.54
N GLY A 65 -7.20 6.09 -6.87
CA GLY A 65 -8.21 6.85 -7.62
C GLY A 65 -9.61 6.24 -7.54
N PRO A 66 -9.80 4.98 -7.97
CA PRO A 66 -11.08 4.27 -7.82
C PRO A 66 -11.55 4.15 -6.37
N ALA A 67 -10.64 3.99 -5.41
CA ALA A 67 -10.98 3.90 -4.00
C ALA A 67 -11.56 5.21 -3.44
N VAL A 68 -11.00 6.36 -3.84
CA VAL A 68 -11.55 7.67 -3.44
C VAL A 68 -12.93 7.88 -4.05
N LEU A 69 -13.13 7.49 -5.31
CA LEU A 69 -14.43 7.58 -5.99
C LEU A 69 -15.49 6.71 -5.33
N SER A 70 -15.15 5.48 -4.95
CA SER A 70 -16.11 4.59 -4.28
C SER A 70 -16.50 5.10 -2.90
N VAL A 71 -15.54 5.61 -2.11
CA VAL A 71 -15.82 6.23 -0.81
C VAL A 71 -16.69 7.48 -0.97
N ALA A 72 -16.36 8.36 -1.92
CA ALA A 72 -17.16 9.54 -2.20
C ALA A 72 -18.59 9.20 -2.63
N GLY A 73 -18.76 8.18 -3.48
CA GLY A 73 -20.06 7.68 -3.91
C GLY A 73 -20.90 7.13 -2.75
N LEU A 74 -20.29 6.36 -1.86
CA LEU A 74 -20.96 5.84 -0.65
C LEU A 74 -21.39 6.97 0.30
N ILE A 75 -20.55 8.00 0.48
CA ILE A 75 -20.89 9.17 1.28
C ILE A 75 -22.06 9.93 0.65
N ALA A 76 -22.04 10.17 -0.65
CA ALA A 76 -23.12 10.85 -1.35
C ALA A 76 -24.46 10.10 -1.21
N LEU A 77 -24.43 8.77 -1.33
CA LEU A 77 -25.61 7.93 -1.13
C LEU A 77 -26.14 7.99 0.32
N SER A 78 -25.27 8.16 1.31
CA SER A 78 -25.68 8.27 2.71
C SER A 78 -26.36 9.60 3.05
N LEU A 79 -26.27 10.60 2.16
CA LEU A 79 -26.82 11.95 2.35
C LEU A 79 -28.10 12.21 1.52
N SER A 80 -28.45 11.29 0.61
CA SER A 80 -29.66 11.34 -0.23
C SER A 80 -30.82 10.60 0.41
#